data_AF-A0A2S9FTQ7-F1
#
_entry.id   AF-A0A2S9FTQ7-F1
#
_cell.length_a   1.000
_cell.length_b   1.000
_cell.length_c   1.000
_cell.angle_alpha   90.00
_cell.angle_beta   90.00
_cell.angle_gamma   90.00
#
_symmetry.space_group_name_H-M   'P 1'
#
loop_
_entity.id
_entity.type
_entity.pdbx_description
1 polymer ?
#
loop_
_entity_poly.entity_id
_entity_poly.type
_entity_poly.pdbx_seq_one_letter_code
_entity_poly.pdbx_strand_id
1 'polypeptide(L)'
;ICLGMPDGEIARYEQRLADLLVEILATKPPGTWVAATWRGDGHPDQEAVGRAAALAAESAGAVLVEYPVWMWHWAVPDDSAVPWNRAFA
;
A
#
# COMPACT_ATOMS: atom_id res chain seq x y z
N ILE A 1 3.11 13.42 -9.09
CA ILE A 1 3.31 14.39 -7.98
C ILE A 1 4.21 13.76 -6.94
N CYS A 2 5.00 14.54 -6.21
CA CYS A 2 5.74 14.08 -5.04
C CYS A 2 5.03 14.62 -3.79
N LEU A 3 4.84 13.79 -2.76
CA LEU A 3 4.11 14.15 -1.54
C LEU A 3 5.01 14.67 -0.40
N GLY A 4 6.33 14.71 -0.64
CA GLY A 4 7.30 15.43 0.21
C GLY A 4 7.56 14.81 1.58
N MET A 5 7.20 13.55 1.81
CA MET A 5 7.54 12.83 3.04
C MET A 5 8.99 12.30 2.97
N PRO A 6 9.76 12.37 4.07
CA PRO A 6 11.13 11.86 4.10
C PRO A 6 11.19 10.33 3.97
N ASP A 7 12.21 9.86 3.25
CA ASP A 7 12.57 8.44 3.22
C ASP A 7 12.97 7.95 4.63
N GLY A 8 12.56 6.73 4.98
CA GLY A 8 12.73 6.13 6.30
C GLY A 8 11.75 6.62 7.37
N GLU A 9 10.87 7.58 7.06
CA GLU A 9 9.96 8.19 8.05
C GLU A 9 8.48 8.07 7.72
N ILE A 10 8.09 7.34 6.67
CA ILE A 10 6.71 7.35 6.15
C ILE A 10 5.70 6.89 7.20
N ALA A 11 6.10 5.97 8.09
CA ALA A 11 5.25 5.53 9.22
C ALA A 11 4.79 6.69 10.12
N ARG A 12 5.59 7.76 10.28
CA ARG A 12 5.20 8.96 11.05
C ARG A 12 4.17 9.82 10.34
N TYR A 13 4.03 9.65 9.03
CA TYR A 13 3.15 10.43 8.16
C TYR A 13 2.00 9.59 7.59
N GLU A 14 1.78 8.36 8.07
CA GLU A 14 0.82 7.41 7.50
C GLU A 14 -0.60 8.00 7.36
N GLN A 15 -1.12 8.64 8.40
CA GLN A 15 -2.44 9.28 8.34
C GLN A 15 -2.48 10.41 7.31
N ARG A 16 -1.44 11.27 7.32
CA ARG A 16 -1.33 12.38 6.35
C ARG A 16 -1.24 11.86 4.91
N LEU A 17 -0.51 10.76 4.70
CA LEU A 17 -0.42 10.10 3.40
C LEU A 17 -1.80 9.60 2.98
N ALA A 18 -2.54 8.94 3.87
CA ALA A 18 -3.88 8.44 3.58
C ALA A 18 -4.84 9.58 3.19
N ASP A 19 -4.85 10.68 3.93
CA ASP A 19 -5.68 11.86 3.64
C ASP A 19 -5.36 12.45 2.26
N LEU A 20 -4.08 12.62 1.94
CA LEU A 20 -3.64 13.10 0.62
C LEU A 20 -4.04 12.14 -0.50
N LEU A 21 -3.96 10.82 -0.27
CA LEU A 21 -4.37 9.82 -1.25
C LEU A 21 -5.89 9.86 -1.48
N VAL A 22 -6.70 10.07 -0.44
CA VAL A 22 -8.15 10.28 -0.57
C VAL A 22 -8.45 11.50 -1.45
N GLU A 23 -7.79 12.63 -1.20
CA GLU A 23 -7.94 13.85 -2.01
C GLU A 23 -7.56 13.60 -3.48
N ILE A 24 -6.47 12.87 -3.72
CA ILE A 24 -6.03 12.53 -5.07
C ILE A 24 -7.08 11.64 -5.76
N LEU A 25 -7.58 10.61 -5.07
CA LEU A 25 -8.56 9.67 -5.63
C LEU A 25 -9.90 10.34 -5.94
N ALA A 26 -10.31 11.35 -5.17
CA ALA A 26 -11.52 12.13 -5.44
C ALA A 26 -11.46 12.87 -6.80
N THR A 27 -10.26 13.12 -7.35
CA THR A 27 -10.08 13.72 -8.68
C THR A 27 -10.08 12.71 -9.83
N LYS A 28 -10.15 11.42 -9.53
CA LYS A 28 -10.05 10.34 -10.52
C LYS A 28 -11.42 9.84 -10.95
N PRO A 29 -11.54 9.31 -12.19
CA PRO A 29 -12.80 8.75 -12.65
C PRO A 29 -13.21 7.51 -11.83
N PRO A 30 -14.52 7.20 -11.76
CA PRO A 30 -15.01 5.94 -11.22
C PRO A 30 -14.33 4.74 -11.89
N GLY A 31 -14.08 3.69 -11.10
CA GLY A 31 -13.36 2.49 -11.58
C GLY A 31 -11.84 2.62 -11.58
N THR A 32 -11.28 3.70 -11.00
CA THR A 32 -9.84 3.79 -10.75
C THR A 32 -9.40 2.73 -9.74
N TRP A 33 -8.28 2.06 -10.03
CA TRP A 33 -7.65 1.09 -9.14
C TRP A 33 -6.44 1.73 -8.44
N VAL A 34 -6.16 1.26 -7.24
CA VAL A 34 -4.99 1.62 -6.43
C VAL A 34 -4.06 0.42 -6.39
N ALA A 35 -2.82 0.60 -6.81
CA ALA A 35 -1.76 -0.39 -6.61
C ALA A 35 -0.78 0.15 -5.57
N ALA A 36 -0.47 -0.65 -4.54
CA ALA A 36 0.46 -0.26 -3.49
C ALA A 36 1.28 -1.46 -2.98
N THR A 37 2.37 -1.17 -2.29
CA THR A 37 3.17 -2.20 -1.62
C THR A 37 2.36 -2.94 -0.56
N TRP A 38 2.61 -4.23 -0.44
CA TRP A 38 1.89 -5.09 0.50
C TRP A 38 2.13 -4.67 1.96
N ARG A 39 1.07 -4.67 2.77
CA ARG A 39 1.12 -4.31 4.20
C ARG A 39 1.92 -5.27 5.09
N GLY A 40 2.39 -6.40 4.56
CA GLY A 40 3.28 -7.34 5.25
C GLY A 40 4.62 -7.51 4.54
N ASP A 41 5.02 -6.55 3.69
CA ASP A 41 6.22 -6.65 2.85
C ASP A 41 7.52 -6.55 3.66
N GLY A 42 7.47 -6.09 4.92
CA GLY A 42 8.59 -6.08 5.87
C GLY A 42 9.45 -4.82 5.88
N HIS A 43 9.37 -3.95 4.85
CA HIS A 43 10.01 -2.63 4.90
C HIS A 43 9.06 -1.58 5.53
N PRO A 44 9.45 -0.88 6.62
CA PRO A 44 8.54 -0.02 7.37
C PRO A 44 7.80 1.02 6.53
N ASP A 45 8.50 1.68 5.60
CA ASP A 45 7.86 2.67 4.73
C ASP A 45 6.89 2.05 3.72
N GLN A 46 7.23 0.86 3.19
CA GLN A 46 6.40 0.19 2.19
C GLN A 46 5.12 -0.33 2.84
N GLU A 47 5.21 -0.84 4.07
CA GLU A 47 4.02 -1.22 4.83
C GLU A 47 3.17 0.00 5.19
N ALA A 48 3.79 1.13 5.56
CA ALA A 48 3.07 2.38 5.83
C ALA A 48 2.34 2.90 4.58
N VAL A 49 2.99 2.86 3.41
CA VAL A 49 2.35 3.17 2.13
C VAL A 49 1.18 2.22 1.85
N GLY A 50 1.36 0.92 2.07
CA GLY A 50 0.32 -0.09 1.88
C GLY A 50 -0.91 0.16 2.78
N ARG A 51 -0.69 0.50 4.05
CA ARG A 51 -1.77 0.82 5.00
C ARG A 51 -2.51 2.10 4.62
N ALA A 52 -1.78 3.16 4.29
CA ALA A 52 -2.37 4.42 3.86
C ALA A 52 -3.18 4.26 2.55
N ALA A 53 -2.65 3.52 1.58
CA ALA A 53 -3.33 3.23 0.33
C ALA A 53 -4.59 2.39 0.53
N ALA A 54 -4.57 1.42 1.45
CA ALA A 54 -5.74 0.62 1.77
C ALA A 54 -6.87 1.46 2.35
N LEU A 55 -6.57 2.36 3.30
CA LEU A 55 -7.55 3.29 3.87
C LEU A 55 -8.13 4.21 2.80
N ALA A 56 -7.28 4.75 1.94
CA ALA A 56 -7.71 5.66 0.88
C ALA A 56 -8.58 4.95 -0.17
N ALA A 57 -8.21 3.72 -0.56
CA ALA A 57 -8.97 2.92 -1.51
C ALA A 57 -10.35 2.55 -0.96
N GLU A 58 -10.43 2.12 0.30
CA GLU A 58 -11.71 1.85 0.98
C GLU A 58 -12.60 3.11 1.01
N SER A 59 -12.03 4.26 1.40
CA SER A 59 -12.76 5.53 1.46
C SER A 59 -13.28 6.01 0.10
N ALA A 60 -12.54 5.72 -0.98
CA ALA A 60 -12.91 6.09 -2.34
C ALA A 60 -13.76 5.03 -3.07
N GLY A 61 -14.01 3.87 -2.47
CA GLY A 61 -14.63 2.73 -3.16
C GLY A 61 -13.81 2.19 -4.32
N ALA A 62 -12.47 2.36 -4.27
CA ALA A 62 -11.54 1.90 -5.29
C ALA A 62 -11.09 0.46 -5.02
N VAL A 63 -10.76 -0.28 -6.09
CA VAL A 63 -10.13 -1.60 -5.96
C VAL A 63 -8.66 -1.41 -5.56
N LEU A 64 -8.25 -2.07 -4.48
CA LEU A 64 -6.84 -2.13 -4.06
C LEU A 64 -6.20 -3.42 -4.57
N VAL A 65 -5.03 -3.30 -5.17
CA VAL A 65 -4.12 -4.41 -5.46
C VAL A 65 -2.83 -4.18 -4.68
N GLU A 66 -2.43 -5.16 -3.88
CA GLU A 66 -1.18 -5.13 -3.13
C GLU A 66 -0.12 -5.99 -3.81
N TYR A 67 1.11 -5.49 -3.89
CA TYR A 67 2.22 -6.21 -4.49
C TYR A 67 3.46 -6.25 -3.57
N PRO A 68 4.23 -7.36 -3.57
CA PRO A 68 5.46 -7.44 -2.80
C PRO A 68 6.61 -6.69 -3.50
N VAL A 69 7.51 -6.10 -2.72
CA VAL A 69 8.79 -5.52 -3.17
C VAL A 69 9.92 -5.99 -2.26
N TRP A 70 9.74 -5.93 -0.94
CA TRP A 70 10.75 -6.31 0.04
C TRP A 70 10.66 -7.78 0.48
N MET A 71 9.52 -8.43 0.26
CA MET A 71 9.25 -9.84 0.61
C MET A 71 10.40 -10.79 0.28
N TRP A 72 11.01 -10.69 -0.90
CA TRP A 72 12.08 -11.61 -1.34
C TRP A 72 13.40 -11.48 -0.55
N HIS A 73 13.52 -10.50 0.34
CA HIS A 73 14.69 -10.34 1.20
C HIS A 73 14.58 -11.15 2.50
N TRP A 74 13.38 -11.58 2.88
CA TRP A 74 13.15 -12.34 4.12
C TRP A 74 12.36 -13.64 3.91
N ALA A 75 11.44 -13.69 2.95
CA ALA A 75 10.68 -14.89 2.67
C ALA A 75 11.51 -15.90 1.88
N VAL A 76 11.26 -17.18 2.17
CA VAL A 76 11.67 -18.31 1.32
C VAL A 76 10.48 -18.79 0.48
N PRO A 77 10.68 -19.61 -0.57
CA PRO A 77 9.57 -20.26 -1.24
C PRO A 77 8.65 -20.98 -0.24
N ASP A 78 7.33 -20.81 -0.40
CA ASP A 78 6.28 -21.36 0.47
C ASP A 78 6.30 -20.88 1.94
N ASP A 79 6.96 -19.75 2.24
CA ASP A 79 6.96 -19.20 3.59
C ASP A 79 5.52 -18.94 4.08
N SER A 80 5.20 -19.49 5.26
CA SER A 80 3.87 -19.41 5.87
C SER A 80 3.42 -18.00 6.25
N ALA A 81 4.36 -17.05 6.39
CA ALA A 81 4.04 -15.66 6.64
C ALA A 81 3.50 -14.94 5.39
N VAL A 82 3.78 -15.47 4.19
CA VAL A 82 3.25 -14.93 2.94
C VAL A 82 1.85 -15.51 2.67
N PRO A 83 0.82 -14.67 2.48
CA PRO A 83 -0.55 -15.13 2.27
C PRO A 83 -0.76 -15.54 0.80
N TRP A 84 -0.07 -16.60 0.36
CA TRP A 84 -0.08 -17.09 -1.03
C TRP A 84 -1.49 -17.32 -1.60
N ASN A 85 -2.45 -17.64 -0.74
CA ASN A 85 -3.86 -17.80 -1.11
C ASN A 85 -4.50 -16.53 -1.70
N ARG A 86 -3.89 -15.34 -1.51
CA ARG A 86 -4.35 -14.08 -2.11
C ARG A 86 -3.82 -13.82 -3.51
N ALA A 87 -2.80 -14.57 -3.96
CA ALA A 87 -2.13 -14.35 -5.25
C ALA A 87 -2.82 -15.07 -6.43
N PHE A 88 -3.63 -16.10 -6.15
CA PHE A 88 -4.20 -17.00 -7.15
C PHE A 88 -5.71 -16.80 -7.37
N ALA A 89 -6.19 -15.56 -7.26
CA ALA A 89 -7.59 -15.23 -7.53
C ALA A 89 -7.96 -15.41 -9.02
#